data_AF-A0A938PG69-F1
#
_entry.id   AF-A0A938PG69-F1
#
_cell.length_a   1.000
_cell.length_b   1.000
_cell.length_c   1.000
_cell.angle_alpha   90.00
_cell.angle_beta   90.00
_cell.angle_gamma   90.00
#
_symmetry.space_group_name_H-M   'P 1'
#
loop_
_entity.id
_entity.type
_entity.pdbx_description
1 polymer ?
#
loop_
_entity_poly.entity_id
_entity_poly.type
_entity_poly.pdbx_seq_one_letter_code
_entity_poly.pdbx_strand_id
1 'polypeptide(L)'
;MNTIKKALEEKKNGLYYGNRIILPFNCTLLKLIYQSEIIYDFSHCSSEVIVSEGENFTDIYMKRHKYLKDDISKYENIKIVTAEKGSDIFDFSNHVKLILTLNDDHRIIIETPTDDQVFID
;
A
#
# COMPACT_ATOMS: atom_id res chain seq x y z
N MET A 1 14.58 -3.86 -11.23
CA MET A 1 13.52 -3.98 -10.22
C MET A 1 13.76 -2.95 -9.13
N ASN A 2 12.79 -2.07 -8.87
CA ASN A 2 12.85 -1.16 -7.72
C ASN A 2 12.39 -1.95 -6.49
N THR A 3 13.24 -2.06 -5.47
CA THR A 3 12.89 -2.71 -4.21
C THR A 3 12.20 -1.73 -3.27
N ILE A 4 11.46 -2.24 -2.29
CA ILE A 4 10.81 -1.44 -1.24
C ILE A 4 11.87 -0.59 -0.54
N LYS A 5 12.99 -1.20 -0.14
CA LYS A 5 14.10 -0.52 0.55
C LYS A 5 14.65 0.64 -0.28
N LYS A 6 14.94 0.42 -1.57
CA LYS A 6 15.48 1.45 -2.44
C LYS A 6 14.48 2.59 -2.64
N ALA A 7 13.20 2.29 -2.78
CA ALA A 7 12.17 3.32 -2.92
C ALA A 7 12.04 4.19 -1.66
N LEU A 8 12.17 3.60 -0.47
CA LEU A 8 12.20 4.34 0.80
C LEU A 8 13.45 5.21 0.93
N GLU A 9 14.63 4.67 0.64
CA GLU A 9 15.91 5.41 0.68
C GLU A 9 15.92 6.60 -0.29
N GLU A 10 15.41 6.40 -1.51
CA GLU A 10 15.29 7.44 -2.53
C GLU A 10 14.07 8.36 -2.32
N LYS A 11 13.27 8.13 -1.27
CA LYS A 11 12.02 8.86 -0.97
C LYS A 11 11.10 8.95 -2.20
N LYS A 12 10.94 7.85 -2.93
CA LYS A 12 10.02 7.80 -4.07
C LYS A 12 8.59 7.91 -3.59
N ASN A 13 7.85 8.80 -4.24
CA ASN A 13 6.41 8.89 -4.03
C ASN A 13 5.70 7.81 -4.86
N GLY A 14 4.61 7.28 -4.30
CA GLY A 14 3.60 6.59 -5.07
C GLY A 14 2.65 7.57 -5.76
N LEU A 15 1.68 7.03 -6.48
CA LEU A 15 0.64 7.80 -7.14
C LEU A 15 -0.74 7.28 -6.74
N TYR A 16 -1.75 8.16 -6.78
CA TYR A 16 -3.13 7.72 -6.68
C TYR A 16 -4.01 8.40 -7.74
N TYR A 17 -4.94 7.64 -8.32
CA TYR A 17 -5.92 8.14 -9.29
C TYR A 17 -7.26 7.49 -9.02
N GLY A 18 -8.26 8.29 -8.64
CA GLY A 18 -9.57 7.76 -8.26
C GLY A 18 -9.46 6.82 -7.06
N ASN A 19 -9.72 5.55 -7.31
CA ASN A 19 -9.67 4.44 -6.35
C ASN A 19 -8.42 3.54 -6.49
N ARG A 20 -7.38 4.02 -7.20
CA ARG A 20 -6.12 3.29 -7.41
C ARG A 20 -4.97 3.85 -6.60
N ILE A 21 -4.12 2.96 -6.10
CA ILE A 21 -2.84 3.23 -5.44
C ILE A 21 -1.75 2.55 -6.23
N ILE A 22 -0.74 3.31 -6.67
CA ILE A 22 0.36 2.82 -7.49
C ILE A 22 1.66 3.01 -6.70
N LEU A 23 2.29 1.91 -6.32
CA LEU A 23 3.54 1.90 -5.56
C LEU A 23 4.74 1.78 -6.51
N PRO A 24 5.84 2.53 -6.29
CA PRO A 24 6.99 2.60 -7.20
C PRO A 24 7.96 1.42 -7.06
N PHE A 25 7.47 0.26 -6.63
CA PHE A 25 8.19 -0.99 -6.40
C PHE A 25 7.24 -2.18 -6.53
N ASN A 26 7.79 -3.37 -6.75
CA ASN A 26 7.02 -4.61 -6.76
C ASN A 26 7.01 -5.23 -5.37
N CYS A 27 5.83 -5.59 -4.88
CA CYS A 27 5.68 -6.16 -3.55
C CYS A 27 4.51 -7.14 -3.48
N THR A 28 4.62 -8.07 -2.53
CA THR A 28 3.53 -8.99 -2.16
C THR A 28 2.78 -8.39 -0.97
N LEU A 29 1.53 -7.98 -1.18
CA LEU A 29 0.67 -7.46 -0.11
C LEU A 29 0.21 -8.58 0.81
N LEU A 30 0.28 -8.32 2.12
CA LEU A 30 -0.10 -9.24 3.18
C LEU A 30 -1.30 -8.71 3.99
N LYS A 31 -1.38 -7.39 4.17
CA LYS A 31 -2.46 -6.70 4.90
C LYS A 31 -2.61 -5.29 4.37
N LEU A 32 -3.83 -4.83 4.22
CA LEU A 32 -4.14 -3.43 3.90
C LEU A 32 -5.18 -2.93 4.89
N ILE A 33 -4.91 -1.78 5.49
CA ILE A 33 -5.80 -1.10 6.43
C ILE A 33 -6.20 0.21 5.77
N TYR A 34 -7.49 0.36 5.55
CA TYR A 34 -8.11 1.54 4.96
C TYR A 34 -9.26 1.98 5.85
N GLN A 35 -9.18 3.19 6.41
CA GLN A 35 -10.08 3.65 7.47
C GLN A 35 -10.14 2.64 8.63
N SER A 36 -11.31 2.04 8.87
CA SER A 36 -11.55 1.00 9.87
C SER A 36 -11.62 -0.42 9.27
N GLU A 37 -11.45 -0.57 7.97
CA GLU A 37 -11.48 -1.86 7.28
C GLU A 37 -10.07 -2.46 7.20
N ILE A 38 -9.98 -3.77 7.47
CA ILE A 38 -8.75 -4.55 7.32
C ILE A 38 -8.99 -5.60 6.25
N ILE A 39 -8.17 -5.53 5.19
CA ILE A 39 -8.27 -6.38 4.01
C ILE A 39 -7.08 -7.35 4.01
N TYR A 40 -7.38 -8.63 3.89
CA TYR A 40 -6.42 -9.72 3.77
C TYR A 40 -6.59 -10.52 2.46
N ASP A 41 -7.77 -10.45 1.83
CA ASP A 41 -8.05 -11.15 0.57
C ASP A 41 -7.64 -10.31 -0.63
N PHE A 42 -6.47 -10.64 -1.18
CA PHE A 42 -5.93 -10.08 -2.42
C PHE A 42 -6.01 -11.07 -3.59
N SER A 43 -6.84 -12.12 -3.48
CA SER A 43 -7.05 -13.07 -4.57
C SER A 43 -7.72 -12.40 -5.77
N HIS A 44 -7.58 -13.00 -6.95
CA HIS A 44 -8.17 -12.45 -8.19
C HIS A 44 -9.69 -12.29 -8.12
N CYS A 45 -10.37 -13.06 -7.27
CA CYS A 45 -11.81 -13.02 -7.07
C CYS A 45 -12.25 -12.09 -5.93
N SER A 46 -11.33 -11.43 -5.23
CA SER A 46 -11.64 -10.52 -4.12
C SER A 46 -12.63 -9.45 -4.59
N SER A 47 -13.71 -9.27 -3.83
CA SER A 47 -14.73 -8.25 -4.11
C SER A 47 -14.27 -6.84 -3.71
N GLU A 48 -13.17 -6.74 -2.95
CA GLU A 48 -12.72 -5.50 -2.31
C GLU A 48 -11.53 -4.88 -3.02
N VAL A 49 -10.53 -5.69 -3.38
CA VAL A 49 -9.25 -5.21 -3.93
C VAL A 49 -8.80 -6.07 -5.12
N ILE A 50 -8.24 -5.45 -6.15
CA ILE A 50 -7.39 -6.14 -7.12
C ILE A 50 -5.96 -5.62 -6.96
N VAL A 51 -5.02 -6.55 -6.86
CA VAL A 51 -3.60 -6.24 -6.94
C VAL A 51 -3.09 -6.71 -8.30
N SER A 52 -2.43 -5.81 -9.02
CA SER A 52 -1.77 -6.12 -10.27
C SER A 52 -0.32 -5.64 -10.25
N GLU A 53 0.55 -6.40 -10.90
CA GLU A 53 1.97 -6.11 -10.95
C GLU A 53 2.32 -5.62 -12.34
N GLY A 54 2.98 -4.47 -12.39
CA GLY A 54 3.67 -3.97 -13.59
C GLY A 54 5.16 -4.31 -13.55
N GLU A 55 5.89 -3.86 -14.56
CA GLU A 55 7.32 -4.16 -14.70
C GLU A 55 8.17 -3.62 -13.53
N ASN A 56 7.78 -2.48 -12.95
CA ASN A 56 8.52 -1.82 -11.86
C ASN A 56 7.59 -1.18 -10.81
N PHE A 57 6.34 -1.61 -10.74
CA PHE A 57 5.33 -1.04 -9.85
C PHE A 57 4.29 -2.08 -9.43
N THR A 58 3.66 -1.86 -8.29
CA THR A 58 2.44 -2.57 -7.84
C THR A 58 1.27 -1.61 -7.92
N ASP A 59 0.16 -2.03 -8.53
CA ASP A 59 -1.08 -1.26 -8.61
C ASP A 59 -2.18 -1.98 -7.82
N ILE A 60 -2.82 -1.22 -6.94
CA ILE A 60 -3.86 -1.66 -6.02
C ILE A 60 -5.13 -0.91 -6.37
N TYR A 61 -6.12 -1.63 -6.87
CA TYR A 61 -7.43 -1.10 -7.23
C TYR A 61 -8.46 -1.42 -6.15
N MET A 62 -8.99 -0.39 -5.50
CA MET A 62 -9.99 -0.50 -4.44
C MET A 62 -11.41 -0.52 -5.04
N LYS A 63 -11.98 -1.72 -5.25
CA LYS A 63 -13.24 -1.93 -6.01
C LYS A 63 -14.46 -1.25 -5.42
N ARG A 64 -14.56 -1.20 -4.08
CA ARG A 64 -15.75 -0.72 -3.36
C ARG A 64 -15.79 0.81 -3.22
N HIS A 65 -14.71 1.50 -3.61
CA HIS A 65 -14.56 2.94 -3.44
C HIS A 65 -14.56 3.63 -4.80
N LYS A 66 -15.24 4.79 -4.90
CA LYS A 66 -15.27 5.57 -6.15
C LYS A 66 -14.04 6.49 -6.25
N TYR A 67 -13.70 7.17 -5.16
CA TYR A 67 -12.53 8.04 -5.04
C TYR A 67 -11.95 7.91 -3.64
N LEU A 68 -10.66 7.58 -3.51
CA LEU A 68 -10.02 7.39 -2.18
C LEU A 68 -10.12 8.66 -1.32
N LYS A 69 -9.99 9.82 -1.96
CA LYS A 69 -10.04 11.12 -1.28
C LYS A 69 -11.42 11.49 -0.73
N ASP A 70 -12.49 10.93 -1.29
CA ASP A 70 -13.85 11.23 -0.82
C ASP A 70 -14.14 10.47 0.48
N ASP A 71 -13.47 9.33 0.64
CA ASP A 71 -13.67 8.43 1.77
C ASP A 71 -12.62 8.68 2.88
N ILE A 72 -11.36 8.96 2.54
CA ILE A 72 -10.33 9.24 3.54
C ILE A 72 -10.40 10.70 4.03
N SER A 73 -10.50 10.87 5.35
CA SER A 73 -10.31 12.19 5.95
C SER A 73 -8.88 12.67 5.71
N LYS A 74 -8.63 13.99 5.68
CA LYS A 74 -7.28 14.57 5.50
C LYS A 74 -6.20 14.07 6.48
N TYR A 75 -6.61 13.37 7.54
CA TYR A 75 -5.75 12.89 8.62
C TYR A 75 -5.63 11.35 8.64
N GLU A 76 -6.31 10.65 7.74
CA GLU A 76 -6.25 9.20 7.66
C GLU A 76 -5.23 8.73 6.63
N ASN A 77 -4.37 7.80 7.04
CA ASN A 77 -3.38 7.19 6.18
C ASN A 77 -3.81 5.76 5.84
N ILE A 78 -3.46 5.29 4.65
CA ILE A 78 -3.60 3.89 4.28
C ILE A 78 -2.39 3.16 4.83
N LYS A 79 -2.59 2.06 5.54
CA LYS A 79 -1.48 1.29 6.11
C LYS A 79 -1.39 -0.04 5.40
N ILE A 80 -0.19 -0.49 5.06
CA ILE A 80 0.01 -1.78 4.44
C ILE A 80 1.11 -2.56 5.14
N VAL A 81 0.93 -3.89 5.20
CA VAL A 81 2.01 -4.83 5.49
C VAL A 81 2.29 -5.56 4.19
N THR A 82 3.54 -5.57 3.78
CA THR A 82 3.96 -6.11 2.50
C THR A 82 5.32 -6.78 2.63
N ALA A 83 5.68 -7.63 1.70
CA ALA A 83 7.04 -8.15 1.55
C ALA A 83 7.57 -7.84 0.14
N GLU A 84 8.88 -7.88 -0.04
CA GLU A 84 9.49 -7.72 -1.37
C GLU A 84 9.00 -8.83 -2.30
N LYS A 85 8.84 -8.55 -3.60
CA LYS A 85 8.43 -9.59 -4.53
C LYS A 85 9.48 -10.71 -4.56
N GLY A 86 9.03 -11.94 -4.32
CA GLY A 86 9.87 -13.14 -4.33
C GLY A 86 10.58 -13.45 -3.02
N SER A 87 10.44 -12.62 -1.97
CA SER A 87 10.92 -12.98 -0.63
C SER A 87 10.02 -14.02 0.04
N ASP A 88 10.56 -14.76 1.01
CA ASP A 88 9.78 -15.68 1.83
C ASP A 88 8.83 -14.90 2.75
N ILE A 89 7.53 -15.02 2.49
CA ILE A 89 6.48 -14.36 3.29
C ILE A 89 6.25 -15.03 4.65
N PHE A 90 6.76 -16.25 4.87
CA PHE A 90 6.69 -16.93 6.16
C PHE A 90 7.80 -16.48 7.12
N ASP A 91 8.86 -15.84 6.60
CA ASP A 91 9.84 -15.14 7.41
C ASP A 91 9.35 -13.72 7.70
N PHE A 92 8.92 -13.51 8.95
CA PHE A 92 8.40 -12.24 9.43
C PHE A 92 9.42 -11.10 9.39
N SER A 93 10.73 -11.39 9.29
CA SER A 93 11.74 -10.35 9.12
C SER A 93 11.68 -9.69 7.73
N ASN A 94 11.04 -10.35 6.74
CA ASN A 94 10.79 -9.79 5.41
C ASN A 94 9.55 -8.88 5.37
N HIS A 95 8.78 -8.80 6.45
CA HIS A 95 7.57 -7.99 6.49
C HIS A 95 7.92 -6.53 6.71
N VAL A 96 7.47 -5.69 5.79
CA VAL A 96 7.63 -4.24 5.83
C VAL A 96 6.27 -3.60 6.06
N LYS A 97 6.18 -2.84 7.15
CA LYS A 97 5.02 -1.99 7.44
C LYS A 97 5.22 -0.64 6.78
N LEU A 98 4.23 -0.19 6.01
CA LEU A 98 4.26 1.10 5.32
C LEU A 98 3.00 1.91 5.62
N ILE A 99 3.18 3.22 5.71
CA ILE A 99 2.15 4.24 5.82
C ILE A 99 2.13 5.00 4.50
N LEU A 100 0.94 5.13 3.93
CA LEU A 100 0.68 5.79 2.66
C LEU A 100 -0.21 7.02 2.92
N THR A 101 0.34 8.21 2.67
CA THR A 101 -0.36 9.49 2.89
C THR A 101 -0.72 10.11 1.54
N LEU A 102 -2.02 10.33 1.30
CA LEU A 102 -2.54 10.94 0.08
C LEU A 102 -2.38 12.47 0.13
N ASN A 103 -1.73 13.04 -0.88
CA ASN A 103 -1.56 14.50 -1.02
C ASN A 103 -2.40 15.09 -2.15
N ASP A 104 -2.47 16.42 -2.26
CA ASP A 104 -3.38 17.06 -3.22
C ASP A 104 -3.03 16.88 -4.71
N ASP A 105 -1.78 16.52 -5.02
CA ASP A 105 -1.25 16.40 -6.39
C ASP A 105 -1.17 14.97 -6.94
N HIS A 106 -2.12 14.09 -6.61
CA HIS A 106 -2.09 12.68 -7.04
C HIS A 106 -0.87 11.90 -6.55
N ARG A 107 -0.20 12.39 -5.49
CA ARG A 107 1.00 11.78 -4.90
C ARG A 107 0.66 11.05 -3.61
N ILE A 108 1.36 9.95 -3.39
CA ILE A 108 1.37 9.21 -2.13
C ILE A 108 2.76 9.33 -1.53
N ILE A 109 2.86 9.87 -0.32
CA ILE A 109 4.07 9.76 0.49
C ILE A 109 4.09 8.36 1.11
N ILE A 110 5.24 7.67 0.99
CA ILE A 110 5.43 6.30 1.48
C ILE A 110 6.48 6.33 2.57
N GLU A 111 6.11 5.93 3.78
CA GLU A 111 6.96 6.00 4.96
C GLU A 111 6.85 4.72 5.80
N THR A 112 7.89 4.39 6.56
CA THR A 112 7.79 3.40 7.64
C THR A 112 7.08 4.03 8.84
N PRO A 113 6.28 3.26 9.60
CA PRO A 113 5.61 3.80 10.77
C PRO A 113 6.60 4.34 11.81
N THR A 114 6.22 5.41 12.48
CA THR A 114 6.85 5.85 13.73
C THR A 114 6.30 5.05 14.91
N ASP A 115 6.96 5.14 16.08
CA ASP A 115 6.56 4.40 17.30
C ASP A 115 5.10 4.64 17.72
N ASP A 116 4.51 5.79 17.35
CA ASP A 116 3.14 6.18 17.68
C ASP A 116 2.08 5.65 16.69
N GLN A 117 2.49 5.03 15.58
CA GLN A 117 1.59 4.61 14.50
C GLN A 117 1.20 3.13 14.63
N VAL A 118 0.05 2.90 15.28
CA VAL A 118 -0.48 1.56 15.56
C VAL A 118 -0.89 0.83 14.28
N PHE A 119 -0.39 -0.39 14.11
CA PHE A 119 -1.01 -1.42 13.27
C PHE A 119 -1.83 -2.30 14.21
N ILE A 120 -3.15 -2.32 14.02
CA ILE A 120 -4.03 -3.19 14.81
C ILE A 120 -3.88 -4.59 14.22
N ASP A 121 -3.52 -5.58 15.02
CA ASP A 121 -3.38 -6.98 14.60
C ASP A 121 -4.75 -7.64 14.39
#